data_AF-A0A238HBF1-F1
#
_entry.id   AF-A0A238HBF1-F1
#
_cell.length_a   1.000
_cell.length_b   1.000
_cell.length_c   1.000
_cell.angle_alpha   90.00
_cell.angle_beta   90.00
_cell.angle_gamma   90.00
#
_symmetry.space_group_name_H-M   'P 1'
#
loop_
_entity.id
_entity.type
_entity.pdbx_description
1 polymer ?
#
loop_
_entity_poly.entity_id
_entity_poly.type
_entity_poly.pdbx_seq_one_letter_code
_entity_poly.pdbx_strand_id
1 'polypeptide(L)'
;MNLDLTSIQTFILTRGVDFGLEVIASIALWIVGRWAIRIATNLLGKLIRNSGKVDPTLSEYLTSVVSVLLTLLLVLAILQVFGVQTTSFAALLAGLGLAVGTAWGGLLAHFAAGVFMQVLRPFKVGDLISAGGVTGTVKELGLFVTTIITADNVVTLVGNNKIFSDNISNYSATSMRRVDLSAKIANGVDPDDAIERLRAAIKQVPNVVATPAPDIGILSFTPEGPLLFVRPFAHPSHYWQVYCDVNRAILDTFRNASYPTPETPVAHRTAS
;
A
#
# COMPACT_ATOMS: atom_id res chain seq x y z
N MET A 1 -7.25 -79.96 17.26
CA MET A 1 -7.29 -78.58 16.74
C MET A 1 -7.20 -78.68 15.23
N ASN A 2 -8.31 -79.00 14.57
CA ASN A 2 -8.34 -79.15 13.11
C ASN A 2 -8.23 -77.74 12.51
N LEU A 3 -7.07 -77.43 11.94
CA LEU A 3 -6.90 -76.26 11.10
C LEU A 3 -7.72 -76.51 9.83
N ASP A 4 -8.95 -76.02 9.81
CA ASP A 4 -9.83 -76.12 8.66
C ASP A 4 -9.17 -75.38 7.48
N LEU A 5 -8.63 -76.15 6.54
CA LEU A 5 -8.04 -75.65 5.29
C LEU A 5 -9.03 -74.77 4.50
N THR A 6 -10.32 -75.01 4.69
CA THR A 6 -11.46 -74.22 4.18
C THR A 6 -11.59 -72.85 4.83
N SER A 7 -11.28 -72.71 6.13
CA SER A 7 -11.29 -71.41 6.83
C SER A 7 -10.10 -70.55 6.39
N ILE A 8 -8.93 -71.17 6.17
CA ILE A 8 -7.75 -70.49 5.64
C ILE A 8 -7.98 -70.08 4.18
N GLN A 9 -8.59 -70.94 3.35
CA GLN A 9 -8.95 -70.61 1.98
C GLN A 9 -9.99 -69.49 1.90
N THR A 10 -11.04 -69.52 2.71
CA THR A 10 -12.06 -68.45 2.74
C THR A 10 -11.46 -67.13 3.24
N PHE A 11 -10.54 -67.17 4.22
CA PHE A 11 -9.84 -65.97 4.70
C PHE A 11 -8.92 -65.38 3.62
N ILE A 12 -8.13 -66.20 2.93
CA ILE A 12 -7.22 -65.78 1.85
C ILE A 12 -8.00 -65.31 0.61
N LEU A 13 -9.08 -66.01 0.22
CA LEU A 13 -9.87 -65.67 -0.95
C LEU A 13 -10.70 -64.40 -0.74
N THR A 14 -11.22 -64.16 0.47
CA THR A 14 -12.04 -62.95 0.72
C THR A 14 -11.15 -61.73 0.93
N ARG A 15 -10.19 -61.78 1.88
CA ARG A 15 -9.27 -60.65 2.15
C ARG A 15 -8.27 -60.41 1.02
N GLY A 16 -7.83 -61.45 0.31
CA GLY A 16 -6.87 -61.34 -0.77
C GLY A 16 -7.46 -60.76 -2.06
N VAL A 17 -8.75 -61.01 -2.32
CA VAL A 17 -9.46 -60.39 -3.46
C VAL A 17 -9.72 -58.91 -3.17
N ASP A 18 -10.13 -58.55 -1.96
CA ASP A 18 -10.31 -57.16 -1.55
C ASP A 18 -8.98 -56.38 -1.63
N PHE A 19 -7.90 -56.95 -1.09
CA PHE A 19 -6.57 -56.36 -1.17
C PHE A 19 -6.06 -56.26 -2.62
N GLY A 20 -6.31 -57.26 -3.46
CA GLY A 20 -5.99 -57.23 -4.88
C GLY A 20 -6.72 -56.12 -5.64
N LEU A 21 -8.00 -55.91 -5.33
CA LEU A 21 -8.81 -54.81 -5.86
C LEU A 21 -8.30 -53.45 -5.41
N GLU A 22 -7.94 -53.28 -4.14
CA GLU A 22 -7.34 -52.05 -3.61
C GLU A 22 -6.00 -51.71 -4.29
N VAL A 23 -5.16 -52.72 -4.53
CA VAL A 23 -3.88 -52.55 -5.25
C VAL A 23 -4.12 -52.13 -6.71
N ILE A 24 -5.04 -52.80 -7.41
CA ILE A 24 -5.37 -52.46 -8.81
C ILE A 24 -5.96 -51.05 -8.89
N ALA A 25 -6.89 -50.71 -7.99
CA ALA A 25 -7.49 -49.38 -7.91
C ALA A 25 -6.43 -48.31 -7.62
N SER A 26 -5.49 -48.58 -6.72
CA SER A 26 -4.37 -47.68 -6.39
C SER A 26 -3.42 -47.45 -7.56
N ILE A 27 -3.09 -48.51 -8.31
CA ILE A 27 -2.26 -48.43 -9.52
C ILE A 27 -2.98 -47.62 -10.60
N ALA A 28 -4.27 -47.90 -10.84
CA ALA A 28 -5.07 -47.15 -11.79
C ALA A 28 -5.15 -45.66 -11.40
N LEU A 29 -5.39 -45.37 -10.12
CA LEU A 29 -5.43 -44.01 -9.59
C LEU A 29 -4.07 -43.31 -9.73
N TRP A 30 -2.96 -44.00 -9.49
CA TRP A 30 -1.62 -43.45 -9.69
C TRP A 30 -1.36 -43.09 -11.14
N ILE A 31 -1.72 -43.97 -12.09
CA ILE A 31 -1.53 -43.74 -13.52
C ILE A 31 -2.36 -42.54 -13.99
N VAL A 32 -3.65 -42.54 -13.68
CA VAL A 32 -4.57 -41.44 -14.06
C VAL A 32 -4.18 -40.14 -13.37
N GLY A 33 -3.83 -40.21 -12.08
CA GLY A 33 -3.40 -39.06 -11.29
C GLY A 33 -2.11 -38.44 -11.82
N ARG A 34 -1.07 -39.24 -12.08
CA ARG A 34 0.19 -38.73 -12.66
C ARG A 34 -0.02 -38.15 -14.06
N TRP A 35 -0.90 -38.76 -14.85
CA TRP A 35 -1.28 -38.21 -16.16
C TRP A 35 -1.96 -36.85 -16.03
N ALA A 36 -2.95 -36.73 -15.13
CA ALA A 36 -3.65 -35.47 -14.87
C ALA A 36 -2.70 -34.38 -14.33
N ILE A 37 -1.81 -34.74 -13.40
CA ILE A 37 -0.78 -33.82 -12.86
C ILE A 37 0.12 -33.32 -13.98
N ARG A 38 0.59 -34.22 -14.86
CA ARG A 38 1.45 -33.84 -15.99
C ARG A 38 0.74 -32.89 -16.95
N ILE A 39 -0.55 -33.09 -17.19
CA ILE A 39 -1.35 -32.16 -18.01
C ILE A 39 -1.45 -30.81 -17.32
N ALA A 40 -1.83 -30.79 -16.04
CA ALA A 40 -1.99 -29.57 -15.26
C ALA A 40 -0.69 -28.75 -15.20
N THR A 41 0.45 -29.39 -14.92
CA THR A 41 1.75 -28.71 -14.84
C THR A 41 2.23 -28.21 -16.20
N ASN A 42 1.98 -28.96 -17.28
CA ASN A 42 2.29 -28.51 -18.63
C ASN A 42 1.42 -27.33 -19.08
N LEU A 43 0.13 -27.32 -18.72
CA LEU A 43 -0.77 -26.21 -19.00
C LEU A 43 -0.35 -24.95 -18.22
N LEU A 44 -0.06 -25.10 -16.93
CA LEU A 44 0.43 -24.01 -16.09
C LEU A 44 1.75 -23.44 -16.63
N GLY A 45 2.71 -24.31 -16.96
CA GLY A 45 3.98 -23.90 -17.57
C GLY A 45 3.80 -23.17 -18.90
N LYS A 46 2.86 -23.63 -19.75
CA LYS A 46 2.52 -22.92 -21.00
C LYS A 46 1.93 -21.54 -20.74
N LEU A 47 0.98 -21.40 -19.80
CA LEU A 47 0.34 -20.11 -19.48
C LEU A 47 1.35 -19.09 -18.93
N ILE A 48 2.24 -19.54 -18.04
CA ILE A 48 3.28 -18.68 -17.46
C ILE A 48 4.28 -18.23 -18.54
N ARG A 49 4.76 -19.16 -19.38
CA ARG A 49 5.69 -18.85 -20.48
C ARG A 49 5.07 -17.93 -21.54
N ASN A 50 3.80 -18.12 -21.89
CA ASN A 50 3.10 -17.27 -22.86
C ASN A 50 2.90 -15.83 -22.38
N SER A 51 2.97 -15.58 -21.07
CA SER A 51 2.81 -14.24 -20.50
C SER A 51 4.01 -13.34 -20.77
N GLY A 52 5.15 -13.87 -21.24
CA GLY A 52 6.33 -13.12 -21.71
C GLY A 52 7.09 -12.28 -20.66
N LYS A 53 6.56 -12.20 -19.43
CA LYS A 53 7.06 -11.33 -18.35
C LYS A 53 7.67 -12.10 -17.17
N VAL A 54 7.73 -13.43 -17.25
CA VAL A 54 8.17 -14.29 -16.15
C VAL A 54 9.46 -14.99 -16.56
N ASP A 55 10.48 -14.90 -15.69
CA ASP A 55 11.76 -15.56 -15.88
C ASP A 55 11.56 -17.09 -16.04
N PRO A 56 12.21 -17.74 -17.02
CA PRO A 56 12.14 -19.19 -17.20
C PRO A 56 12.40 -19.97 -15.91
N THR A 57 13.33 -19.50 -15.07
CA THR A 57 13.64 -20.12 -13.78
C THR A 57 12.46 -20.07 -12.82
N LEU A 58 11.82 -18.90 -12.66
CA LEU A 58 10.65 -18.73 -11.79
C LEU A 58 9.47 -19.57 -12.26
N SER A 59 9.28 -19.70 -13.58
CA SER A 59 8.26 -20.60 -14.16
C SER A 59 8.49 -22.06 -13.77
N GLU A 60 9.74 -22.53 -13.77
CA GLU A 60 10.08 -23.90 -13.39
C GLU A 60 9.89 -24.12 -11.89
N TYR A 61 10.28 -23.16 -11.05
CA TYR A 61 10.02 -23.22 -9.61
C TYR A 61 8.52 -23.32 -9.28
N LEU A 62 7.69 -22.46 -9.87
CA LEU A 62 6.23 -22.48 -9.65
C LEU A 62 5.61 -23.81 -10.10
N THR A 63 6.02 -24.30 -11.28
CA THR A 63 5.53 -25.58 -11.81
C THR A 63 5.94 -26.76 -10.93
N SER A 64 7.17 -26.73 -10.41
CA SER A 64 7.69 -27.72 -9.48
C SER A 64 6.91 -27.74 -8.16
N VAL A 65 6.66 -26.58 -7.54
CA VAL A 65 5.88 -26.46 -6.30
C VAL A 65 4.46 -27.04 -6.49
N VAL A 66 3.78 -26.66 -7.58
CA VAL A 66 2.43 -27.20 -7.89
C VAL A 66 2.48 -28.70 -8.12
N SER A 67 3.50 -29.20 -8.82
CA SER A 67 3.68 -30.65 -9.04
C SER A 67 3.87 -31.41 -7.73
N VAL A 68 4.66 -30.88 -6.80
CA VAL A 68 4.88 -31.49 -5.48
C VAL A 68 3.58 -31.52 -4.67
N LEU A 69 2.85 -30.41 -4.62
CA LEU A 69 1.57 -30.32 -3.91
C LEU A 69 0.53 -31.31 -4.46
N LEU A 70 0.35 -31.37 -5.78
CA LEU A 70 -0.59 -32.31 -6.39
C LEU A 70 -0.15 -33.77 -6.20
N THR A 71 1.16 -34.04 -6.21
CA THR A 71 1.69 -35.39 -5.95
C THR A 71 1.42 -35.80 -4.50
N LEU A 72 1.59 -34.89 -3.53
CA LEU A 72 1.23 -35.15 -2.13
C LEU A 72 -0.26 -35.49 -1.98
N LEU A 73 -1.15 -34.72 -2.61
CA LEU A 73 -2.59 -35.02 -2.60
C LEU A 73 -2.92 -36.37 -3.24
N LEU A 74 -2.25 -36.73 -4.34
CA LEU A 74 -2.42 -38.03 -4.98
C LEU A 74 -1.98 -39.18 -4.06
N VAL A 75 -0.86 -39.03 -3.35
CA VAL A 75 -0.38 -40.04 -2.39
C VAL A 75 -1.39 -40.24 -1.25
N LEU A 76 -1.98 -39.15 -0.73
CA LEU A 76 -3.03 -39.26 0.28
C LEU A 76 -4.27 -39.98 -0.24
N ALA A 77 -4.69 -39.68 -1.47
CA ALA A 77 -5.83 -40.34 -2.09
C ALA A 77 -5.60 -41.85 -2.23
N ILE A 78 -4.38 -42.27 -2.55
CA ILE A 78 -4.00 -43.69 -2.62
C ILE A 78 -3.98 -44.33 -1.24
N LEU A 79 -3.41 -43.68 -0.22
CA LEU A 79 -3.41 -44.17 1.17
C LEU A 79 -4.84 -44.43 1.69
N GLN A 80 -5.80 -43.60 1.28
CA GLN A 80 -7.21 -43.76 1.63
C GLN A 80 -7.82 -45.02 1.00
N VAL A 81 -7.40 -45.41 -0.22
CA VAL A 81 -7.85 -46.66 -0.87
C VAL A 81 -7.40 -47.89 -0.09
N PHE A 82 -6.20 -47.86 0.51
CA PHE A 82 -5.69 -48.92 1.39
C PHE A 82 -6.30 -48.92 2.80
N GLY A 83 -7.32 -48.11 3.07
CA GLY A 83 -7.96 -48.01 4.38
C GLY A 83 -7.08 -47.39 5.47
N VAL A 84 -5.95 -46.77 5.11
CA VAL A 84 -5.11 -46.05 6.07
C VAL A 84 -5.85 -44.80 6.53
N GLN A 85 -5.85 -44.54 7.84
CA GLN A 85 -6.47 -43.35 8.39
C GLN A 85 -5.69 -42.09 7.98
N THR A 86 -6.11 -41.47 6.88
CA THR A 86 -5.46 -40.26 6.33
C THR A 86 -5.68 -39.02 7.19
N THR A 87 -6.58 -39.06 8.19
CA THR A 87 -6.89 -37.95 9.09
C THR A 87 -5.66 -37.38 9.78
N SER A 88 -4.74 -38.22 10.28
CA SER A 88 -3.51 -37.78 10.95
C SER A 88 -2.53 -37.10 9.97
N PHE A 89 -2.42 -37.62 8.75
CA PHE A 89 -1.62 -36.99 7.69
C PHE A 89 -2.22 -35.69 7.19
N ALA A 90 -3.56 -35.64 7.04
CA ALA A 90 -4.28 -34.44 6.69
C ALA A 90 -4.12 -33.35 7.76
N ALA A 91 -4.15 -33.71 9.05
CA ALA A 91 -3.89 -32.80 10.15
C ALA A 91 -2.46 -32.24 10.12
N LEU A 92 -1.45 -33.08 9.87
CA LEU A 92 -0.05 -32.64 9.71
C LEU A 92 0.12 -31.68 8.52
N LEU A 93 -0.48 -32.01 7.37
CA LEU A 93 -0.43 -31.16 6.18
C LEU A 93 -1.19 -29.84 6.38
N ALA A 94 -2.32 -29.86 7.09
CA ALA A 94 -3.03 -28.65 7.46
C ALA A 94 -2.18 -27.76 8.38
N GLY A 95 -1.47 -28.35 9.36
CA GLY A 95 -0.53 -27.64 10.22
C GLY A 95 0.63 -27.03 9.44
N LEU A 96 1.24 -27.79 8.52
CA LEU A 96 2.29 -27.29 7.62
C LEU A 96 1.77 -26.15 6.72
N GLY A 97 0.58 -26.31 6.16
CA GLY A 97 -0.06 -25.29 5.33
C GLY A 97 -0.32 -23.99 6.10
N LEU A 98 -0.77 -24.08 7.36
CA LEU A 98 -0.93 -22.92 8.23
C LEU A 98 0.40 -22.25 8.56
N ALA A 99 1.45 -23.03 8.85
CA ALA A 99 2.78 -22.49 9.14
C ALA A 99 3.39 -21.75 7.93
N VAL A 100 3.31 -22.33 6.73
CA VAL A 100 3.77 -21.68 5.50
C VAL A 100 2.90 -20.46 5.17
N GLY A 101 1.58 -20.58 5.31
CA GLY A 101 0.65 -19.50 5.03
C GLY A 101 0.85 -18.29 5.95
N THR A 102 1.06 -18.52 7.24
CA THR A 102 1.36 -17.45 8.20
C THR A 102 2.72 -16.80 7.92
N ALA A 103 3.74 -17.57 7.54
CA ALA A 103 5.04 -17.03 7.12
C ALA A 103 4.94 -16.12 5.88
N TRP A 104 4.02 -16.42 4.95
CA TRP A 104 3.78 -15.62 3.74
C TRP A 104 2.76 -14.50 3.91
N GLY A 105 2.09 -14.43 5.07
CA GLY A 105 0.99 -13.49 5.30
C GLY A 105 1.36 -12.03 5.05
N GLY A 106 2.59 -11.62 5.40
CA GLY A 106 3.10 -10.28 5.14
C GLY A 106 3.17 -9.92 3.65
N LEU A 107 3.72 -10.81 2.82
CA LEU A 107 3.81 -10.60 1.36
C LEU A 107 2.43 -10.59 0.71
N LEU A 108 1.54 -11.46 1.17
CA LEU A 108 0.16 -11.53 0.66
C LEU A 108 -0.64 -10.27 1.00
N ALA A 109 -0.38 -9.65 2.17
CA ALA A 109 -0.99 -8.37 2.54
C ALA A 109 -0.55 -7.23 1.60
N HIS A 110 0.73 -7.18 1.21
CA HIS A 110 1.21 -6.22 0.21
C HIS A 110 0.56 -6.43 -1.16
N PHE A 111 0.44 -7.68 -1.60
CA PHE A 111 -0.25 -8.02 -2.85
C PHE A 111 -1.71 -7.59 -2.84
N ALA A 112 -2.45 -7.96 -1.78
CA ALA A 112 -3.86 -7.61 -1.64
C ALA A 112 -4.07 -6.09 -1.65
N ALA A 113 -3.26 -5.35 -0.88
CA ALA A 113 -3.28 -3.89 -0.88
C ALA A 113 -3.01 -3.30 -2.28
N GLY A 114 -2.06 -3.85 -3.04
CA GLY A 114 -1.79 -3.44 -4.42
C GLY A 114 -3.01 -3.62 -5.34
N VAL A 115 -3.66 -4.78 -5.27
CA VAL A 115 -4.87 -5.07 -6.05
C VAL A 115 -6.02 -4.14 -5.66
N PHE A 116 -6.24 -3.92 -4.36
CA PHE A 116 -7.29 -3.01 -3.89
C PHE A 116 -7.04 -1.56 -4.33
N MET A 117 -5.80 -1.08 -4.26
CA MET A 117 -5.47 0.27 -4.74
C MET A 117 -5.67 0.40 -6.25
N GLN A 118 -5.42 -0.65 -7.04
CA GLN A 118 -5.65 -0.64 -8.48
C GLN A 118 -7.15 -0.58 -8.84
N VAL A 119 -8.00 -1.21 -8.02
CA VAL A 119 -9.47 -1.25 -8.21
C VAL A 119 -10.13 0.02 -7.70
N LEU A 120 -9.87 0.39 -6.43
CA LEU A 120 -10.49 1.55 -5.78
C LEU A 120 -9.90 2.88 -6.26
N ARG A 121 -8.67 2.86 -6.78
CA ARG A 121 -7.93 4.02 -7.30
C ARG A 121 -8.03 5.25 -6.39
N PRO A 122 -7.60 5.16 -5.11
CA PRO A 122 -7.59 6.31 -4.21
C PRO A 122 -6.67 7.45 -4.69
N PHE A 123 -5.68 7.12 -5.53
CA PHE A 123 -4.79 8.05 -6.22
C PHE A 123 -4.37 7.46 -7.57
N LYS A 124 -3.80 8.31 -8.43
CA LYS A 124 -3.31 7.95 -9.76
C LYS A 124 -1.79 8.14 -9.84
N VAL A 125 -1.18 7.49 -10.84
CA VAL A 125 0.21 7.78 -11.21
C VAL A 125 0.30 9.24 -11.66
N GLY A 126 1.23 9.99 -11.07
CA GLY A 126 1.39 11.43 -11.25
C GLY A 126 0.79 12.29 -10.13
N ASP A 127 -0.02 11.71 -9.23
CA ASP A 127 -0.58 12.47 -8.10
C ASP A 127 0.50 12.72 -7.03
N LEU A 128 0.44 13.91 -6.42
CA LEU A 128 1.21 14.23 -5.22
C LEU A 128 0.46 13.72 -3.99
N ILE A 129 1.02 12.74 -3.30
CA ILE A 129 0.41 12.14 -2.11
C ILE A 129 1.35 12.20 -0.90
N SER A 130 0.77 12.15 0.29
CA SER A 130 1.45 11.81 1.54
C SER A 130 0.84 10.51 2.07
N ALA A 131 1.61 9.43 2.05
CA ALA A 131 1.19 8.11 2.50
C ALA A 131 2.37 7.30 3.04
N GLY A 132 2.14 6.46 4.06
CA GLY A 132 3.18 5.60 4.64
C GLY A 132 4.37 6.36 5.25
N GLY A 133 4.16 7.63 5.64
CA GLY A 133 5.18 8.53 6.18
C GLY A 133 6.07 9.21 5.13
N VAL A 134 5.73 9.11 3.84
CA VAL A 134 6.50 9.71 2.74
C VAL A 134 5.57 10.61 1.91
N THR A 135 6.06 11.82 1.61
CA THR A 135 5.35 12.78 0.74
C THR A 135 6.10 12.90 -0.59
N GLY A 136 5.38 12.72 -1.70
CA GLY A 136 5.95 12.81 -3.02
C GLY A 136 4.97 12.45 -4.13
N THR A 137 5.46 12.50 -5.37
CA THR A 137 4.68 12.19 -6.56
C THR A 137 4.76 10.69 -6.87
N VAL A 138 3.60 10.06 -7.10
CA VAL A 138 3.55 8.63 -7.43
C VAL A 138 4.08 8.41 -8.84
N LYS A 139 5.16 7.64 -8.96
CA LYS A 139 5.75 7.25 -10.26
C LYS A 139 5.08 5.99 -10.82
N GLU A 140 4.87 4.99 -9.96
CA GLU A 140 4.33 3.69 -10.36
C GLU A 140 3.72 2.97 -9.16
N LEU A 141 2.60 2.30 -9.39
CA LEU A 141 2.00 1.37 -8.45
C LEU A 141 2.36 -0.05 -8.86
N GLY A 142 3.33 -0.65 -8.17
CA GLY A 142 3.74 -2.03 -8.37
C GLY A 142 2.88 -3.02 -7.59
N LEU A 143 3.14 -4.31 -7.79
CA LEU A 143 2.35 -5.37 -7.17
C LEU A 143 2.49 -5.43 -5.64
N PHE A 144 3.69 -5.21 -5.12
CA PHE A 144 3.99 -5.26 -3.68
C PHE A 144 4.40 -3.90 -3.09
N VAL A 145 4.94 -3.02 -3.92
CA VAL A 145 5.47 -1.72 -3.51
C VAL A 145 4.99 -0.63 -4.47
N THR A 146 4.81 0.56 -3.95
CA THR A 146 4.54 1.78 -4.72
C THR A 146 5.80 2.63 -4.74
N THR A 147 6.14 3.16 -5.91
CA THR A 147 7.30 4.02 -6.11
C THR A 147 6.88 5.48 -6.02
N ILE A 148 7.44 6.20 -5.06
CA ILE A 148 7.16 7.62 -4.82
C ILE A 148 8.45 8.41 -5.04
N ILE A 149 8.38 9.50 -5.80
CA ILE A 149 9.49 10.44 -5.97
C ILE A 149 9.26 11.61 -5.01
N THR A 150 10.15 11.82 -4.04
CA THR A 150 10.04 12.95 -3.10
C THR A 150 10.36 14.29 -3.79
N ALA A 151 10.06 15.40 -3.13
CA ALA A 151 10.38 16.74 -3.64
C ALA A 151 11.90 16.94 -3.88
N ASP A 152 12.74 16.22 -3.13
CA ASP A 152 14.21 16.21 -3.30
C ASP A 152 14.67 15.29 -4.45
N ASN A 153 13.73 14.81 -5.28
CA ASN A 153 13.98 13.90 -6.39
C ASN A 153 14.58 12.54 -5.97
N VAL A 154 14.23 12.05 -4.78
CA VAL A 154 14.65 10.73 -4.28
C VAL A 154 13.57 9.69 -4.56
N VAL A 155 13.96 8.58 -5.18
CA VAL A 155 13.07 7.43 -5.41
C VAL A 155 12.91 6.64 -4.12
N THR A 156 11.70 6.64 -3.57
CA THR A 156 11.37 5.94 -2.33
C THR A 156 10.37 4.81 -2.62
N LEU A 157 10.74 3.59 -2.26
CA LEU A 157 9.90 2.40 -2.41
C LEU A 157 9.15 2.16 -1.10
N VAL A 158 7.82 2.24 -1.15
CA VAL A 158 6.97 2.04 0.03
C VAL A 158 6.09 0.81 -0.18
N GLY A 159 6.07 -0.09 0.80
CA GLY A 159 5.24 -1.28 0.75
C GLY A 159 3.74 -0.95 0.67
N ASN A 160 3.02 -1.61 -0.23
CA ASN A 160 1.60 -1.34 -0.49
C ASN A 160 0.73 -1.46 0.76
N ASN A 161 0.98 -2.49 1.59
CA ASN A 161 0.28 -2.67 2.86
C ASN A 161 0.42 -1.44 3.76
N LYS A 162 1.62 -0.84 3.85
CA LYS A 162 1.86 0.35 4.68
C LYS A 162 1.08 1.58 4.20
N ILE A 163 0.94 1.74 2.88
CA ILE A 163 0.16 2.83 2.27
C ILE A 163 -1.33 2.63 2.54
N PHE A 164 -1.82 1.40 2.37
CA PHE A 164 -3.24 1.10 2.47
C PHE A 164 -3.72 0.95 3.93
N SER A 165 -2.82 0.62 4.85
CA SER A 165 -3.11 0.50 6.29
C SER A 165 -3.18 1.84 7.03
N ASP A 166 -2.77 2.94 6.39
CA ASP A 166 -2.67 4.27 6.99
C ASP A 166 -3.46 5.30 6.17
N ASN A 167 -3.58 6.51 6.69
CA ASN A 167 -4.24 7.62 6.02
C ASN A 167 -3.49 8.02 4.75
N ILE A 168 -4.24 8.12 3.65
CA ILE A 168 -3.72 8.57 2.35
C ILE A 168 -4.20 10.01 2.12
N SER A 169 -3.27 10.96 2.14
CA SER A 169 -3.57 12.35 1.80
C SER A 169 -3.19 12.61 0.34
N ASN A 170 -4.19 12.77 -0.53
CA ASN A 170 -3.97 13.12 -1.94
C ASN A 170 -4.12 14.64 -2.15
N TYR A 171 -3.01 15.31 -2.47
CA TYR A 171 -3.00 16.76 -2.69
C TYR A 171 -3.42 17.15 -4.12
N SER A 172 -3.49 16.18 -5.04
CA SER A 172 -3.87 16.38 -6.44
C SER A 172 -5.33 16.03 -6.73
N ALA A 173 -6.03 15.41 -5.78
CA ALA A 173 -7.43 15.00 -5.96
C ALA A 173 -8.41 16.17 -6.08
N THR A 174 -8.11 17.30 -5.44
CA THR A 174 -8.96 18.50 -5.44
C THR A 174 -8.34 19.59 -6.32
N SER A 175 -9.18 20.31 -7.07
CA SER A 175 -8.75 21.40 -7.96
C SER A 175 -8.21 22.64 -7.25
N MET A 176 -8.43 22.76 -5.94
CA MET A 176 -8.02 23.89 -5.13
C MET A 176 -7.43 23.41 -3.81
N ARG A 177 -6.34 24.06 -3.39
CA ARG A 177 -5.66 23.81 -2.12
C ARG A 177 -5.42 25.14 -1.42
N ARG A 178 -5.71 25.18 -0.12
CA ARG A 178 -5.38 26.32 0.73
C ARG A 178 -3.88 26.39 0.99
N VAL A 179 -3.31 27.57 0.85
CA VAL A 179 -1.92 27.87 1.18
C VAL A 179 -1.92 28.56 2.54
N ASP A 180 -1.34 27.95 3.56
CA ASP A 180 -1.32 28.52 4.90
C ASP A 180 -0.02 29.31 5.09
N LEU A 181 -0.12 30.63 5.23
CA LEU A 181 0.98 31.54 5.52
C LEU A 181 0.70 32.33 6.81
N SER A 182 1.77 32.85 7.41
CA SER A 182 1.71 33.72 8.58
C SER A 182 2.47 35.00 8.33
N ALA A 183 1.87 36.14 8.68
CA ALA A 183 2.49 37.46 8.59
C ALA A 183 2.51 38.10 9.97
N LYS A 184 3.69 38.47 10.49
CA LYS A 184 3.81 39.14 11.79
C LYS A 184 3.84 40.66 11.58
N ILE A 185 3.06 41.38 12.37
CA ILE A 185 3.07 42.85 12.43
C ILE A 185 3.59 43.31 13.80
N ALA A 186 4.15 44.51 13.89
CA ALA A 186 4.65 45.07 15.15
C ALA A 186 3.51 45.56 16.05
N ASN A 187 3.73 45.61 17.38
CA ASN A 187 2.73 46.04 18.38
C ASN A 187 2.09 47.43 18.17
N GLY A 188 2.74 48.31 17.40
CA GLY A 188 2.23 49.66 17.12
C GLY A 188 1.40 49.78 15.83
N VAL A 189 1.22 48.69 15.09
CA VAL A 189 0.50 48.68 13.80
C VAL A 189 -0.95 48.24 14.04
N ASP A 190 -1.88 48.97 13.43
CA ASP A 190 -3.29 48.57 13.41
C ASP A 190 -3.47 47.28 12.59
N PRO A 191 -3.93 46.17 13.22
CA PRO A 191 -4.15 44.92 12.51
C PRO A 191 -5.19 45.02 11.40
N ASP A 192 -6.21 45.87 11.56
CA ASP A 192 -7.31 45.97 10.58
C ASP A 192 -6.83 46.65 9.29
N ASP A 193 -6.03 47.73 9.38
CA ASP A 193 -5.35 48.36 8.23
C ASP A 193 -4.43 47.37 7.51
N ALA A 194 -3.67 46.56 8.27
CA ALA A 194 -2.80 45.54 7.68
C ALA A 194 -3.60 44.46 6.93
N ILE A 195 -4.73 44.00 7.48
CA ILE A 195 -5.61 43.00 6.86
C ILE A 195 -6.20 43.53 5.55
N GLU A 196 -6.69 44.78 5.53
CA GLU A 196 -7.28 45.38 4.33
C GLU A 196 -6.26 45.52 3.19
N ARG A 197 -5.05 45.99 3.50
CA ARG A 197 -3.96 46.13 2.52
C ARG A 197 -3.51 44.77 1.97
N LEU A 198 -3.34 43.77 2.85
CA LEU A 198 -3.00 42.42 2.43
C LEU A 198 -4.08 41.80 1.55
N ARG A 199 -5.36 42.00 1.88
CA ARG A 199 -6.48 41.52 1.06
C ARG A 199 -6.46 42.11 -0.35
N ALA A 200 -6.10 43.38 -0.50
CA ALA A 200 -5.95 44.02 -1.80
C ALA A 200 -4.75 43.47 -2.58
N ALA A 201 -3.60 43.30 -1.93
CA ALA A 201 -2.38 42.80 -2.57
C ALA A 201 -2.49 41.34 -3.01
N ILE A 202 -3.05 40.46 -2.17
CA ILE A 202 -3.17 39.02 -2.46
C ILE A 202 -4.10 38.74 -3.63
N LYS A 203 -5.14 39.57 -3.84
CA LYS A 203 -6.00 39.48 -5.02
C LYS A 203 -5.27 39.72 -6.34
N GLN A 204 -4.13 40.41 -6.32
CA GLN A 204 -3.33 40.68 -7.52
C GLN A 204 -2.29 39.59 -7.79
N VAL A 205 -2.08 38.64 -6.87
CA VAL A 205 -1.11 37.57 -7.05
C VAL A 205 -1.62 36.58 -8.10
N PRO A 206 -0.81 36.24 -9.12
CA PRO A 206 -1.18 35.26 -10.14
C PRO A 206 -1.55 33.91 -9.53
N ASN A 207 -2.50 33.19 -10.14
CA ASN A 207 -2.92 31.83 -9.75
C ASN A 207 -3.60 31.70 -8.36
N VAL A 208 -3.85 32.82 -7.66
CA VAL A 208 -4.75 32.85 -6.51
C VAL A 208 -6.20 32.77 -6.99
N VAL A 209 -6.95 31.82 -6.44
CA VAL A 209 -8.36 31.64 -6.76
C VAL A 209 -9.18 32.74 -6.07
N ALA A 210 -10.08 33.37 -6.83
CA ALA A 210 -10.94 34.43 -6.30
C ALA A 210 -12.10 33.92 -5.42
N THR A 211 -12.57 32.69 -5.69
CA THR A 211 -13.66 32.02 -4.98
C THR A 211 -13.23 30.60 -4.61
N PRO A 212 -13.06 30.26 -3.32
CA PRO A 212 -13.30 31.08 -2.13
C PRO A 212 -12.30 32.24 -1.97
N ALA A 213 -12.77 33.33 -1.35
CA ALA A 213 -11.93 34.49 -1.08
C ALA A 213 -10.79 34.15 -0.10
N PRO A 214 -9.60 34.76 -0.23
CA PRO A 214 -8.52 34.59 0.73
C PRO A 214 -8.97 34.96 2.15
N ASP A 215 -8.76 34.04 3.08
CA ASP A 215 -9.08 34.25 4.49
C ASP A 215 -7.87 34.88 5.19
N ILE A 216 -8.07 36.04 5.80
CA ILE A 216 -7.02 36.84 6.44
C ILE A 216 -7.58 37.38 7.75
N GLY A 217 -6.85 37.14 8.83
CA GLY A 217 -7.23 37.58 10.17
C GLY A 217 -6.11 37.41 11.17
N ILE A 218 -6.39 37.74 12.43
CA ILE A 218 -5.44 37.61 13.53
C ILE A 218 -5.44 36.16 14.02
N LEU A 219 -4.27 35.52 14.02
CA LEU A 219 -4.07 34.17 14.52
C LEU A 219 -3.83 34.15 16.03
N SER A 220 -2.91 34.99 16.50
CA SER A 220 -2.52 35.06 17.92
C SER A 220 -1.79 36.38 18.22
N PHE A 221 -1.66 36.70 19.50
CA PHE A 221 -0.86 37.82 19.98
C PHE A 221 0.48 37.32 20.51
N THR A 222 1.58 37.86 20.00
CA THR A 222 2.95 37.55 20.49
C THR A 222 3.57 38.80 21.12
N PRO A 223 4.58 38.67 22.00
CA PRO A 223 5.26 39.83 22.60
C PRO A 223 5.83 40.81 21.57
N GLU A 224 6.18 40.34 20.37
CA GLU A 224 6.67 41.17 19.26
C GLU A 224 5.55 41.89 18.49
N GLY A 225 4.32 41.39 18.62
CA GLY A 225 3.15 41.90 17.91
C GLY A 225 2.12 40.85 17.51
N PRO A 226 0.97 41.28 16.96
CA PRO A 226 -0.03 40.37 16.40
C PRO A 226 0.53 39.52 15.26
N LEU A 227 0.22 38.22 15.27
CA LEU A 227 0.48 37.30 14.18
C LEU A 227 -0.79 37.15 13.35
N LEU A 228 -0.73 37.49 12.07
CA LEU A 228 -1.82 37.33 11.12
C LEU A 228 -1.68 35.99 10.39
N PHE A 229 -2.81 35.32 10.12
CA PHE A 229 -2.84 34.23 9.15
C PHE A 229 -3.26 34.78 7.79
N VAL A 230 -2.66 34.26 6.73
CA VAL A 230 -2.96 34.60 5.34
C VAL A 230 -3.19 33.30 4.59
N ARG A 231 -4.43 33.07 4.14
CA ARG A 231 -4.87 31.78 3.59
C ARG A 231 -5.56 31.89 2.23
N PRO A 232 -4.80 32.16 1.15
CA PRO A 232 -5.32 32.08 -0.20
C PRO A 232 -5.51 30.62 -0.65
N PHE A 233 -6.38 30.42 -1.64
CA PHE A 233 -6.53 29.15 -2.34
C PHE A 233 -5.82 29.20 -3.69
N ALA A 234 -5.16 28.11 -4.07
CA ALA A 234 -4.44 27.98 -5.34
C ALA A 234 -4.64 26.59 -5.94
N HIS A 235 -4.47 26.46 -7.25
CA HIS A 235 -4.40 25.14 -7.89
C HIS A 235 -3.14 24.39 -7.42
N PRO A 236 -3.20 23.07 -7.16
CA PRO A 236 -2.04 22.30 -6.66
C PRO A 236 -0.75 22.45 -7.49
N SER A 237 -0.87 22.63 -8.81
CA SER A 237 0.28 22.84 -9.72
C SER A 237 1.05 24.14 -9.45
N HIS A 238 0.37 25.18 -8.96
CA HIS A 238 0.96 26.50 -8.70
C HIS A 238 1.14 26.77 -7.20
N TYR A 239 1.00 25.75 -6.35
CA TYR A 239 1.06 25.88 -4.91
C TYR A 239 2.34 26.60 -4.42
N TRP A 240 3.51 26.15 -4.88
CA TRP A 240 4.78 26.76 -4.46
C TRP A 240 5.01 28.15 -5.04
N GLN A 241 4.52 28.41 -6.26
CA GLN A 241 4.58 29.74 -6.84
C GLN A 241 3.76 30.73 -6.00
N VAL A 242 2.50 30.40 -5.71
CA VAL A 242 1.62 31.25 -4.89
C VAL A 242 2.17 31.43 -3.49
N TYR A 243 2.74 30.38 -2.88
CA TYR A 243 3.38 30.51 -1.57
C TYR A 243 4.51 31.55 -1.57
N CYS A 244 5.40 31.51 -2.55
CA CYS A 244 6.50 32.46 -2.67
C CYS A 244 6.02 33.88 -3.01
N ASP A 245 5.09 33.99 -3.96
CA ASP A 245 4.56 35.28 -4.42
C ASP A 245 3.74 35.98 -3.34
N VAL A 246 2.97 35.24 -2.53
CA VAL A 246 2.22 35.79 -1.40
C VAL A 246 3.16 36.26 -0.28
N ASN A 247 4.22 35.51 0.03
CA ASN A 247 5.25 35.98 0.97
C ASN A 247 5.90 37.28 0.50
N ARG A 248 6.19 37.39 -0.79
CA ARG A 248 6.72 38.62 -1.38
C ARG A 248 5.70 39.76 -1.31
N ALA A 249 4.43 39.48 -1.62
CA ALA A 249 3.36 40.47 -1.53
C ALA A 249 3.16 40.96 -0.08
N ILE A 250 3.29 40.09 0.93
CA ILE A 250 3.26 40.47 2.35
C ILE A 250 4.40 41.46 2.65
N LEU A 251 5.63 41.14 2.25
CA LEU A 251 6.79 42.00 2.46
C LEU A 251 6.64 43.35 1.77
N ASP A 252 6.23 43.37 0.51
CA ASP A 252 6.07 44.59 -0.28
C ASP A 252 4.93 45.47 0.27
N THR A 253 3.83 44.85 0.75
CA THR A 253 2.72 45.56 1.41
C THR A 253 3.18 46.27 2.68
N PHE A 254 3.95 45.58 3.53
CA PHE A 254 4.44 46.15 4.79
C PHE A 254 5.48 47.26 4.56
N ARG A 255 6.35 47.09 3.55
CA ARG A 255 7.31 48.13 3.16
C ARG A 255 6.62 49.39 2.64
N ASN A 256 5.62 49.24 1.77
CA ASN A 256 4.89 50.37 1.21
C ASN A 256 4.05 51.10 2.27
N ALA A 257 3.57 50.37 3.29
CA ALA A 257 2.87 50.96 4.43
C ALA A 257 3.81 51.56 5.50
N SER A 258 5.14 51.46 5.30
CA SER A 258 6.17 51.90 6.26
C SER A 258 5.98 51.32 7.66
N TYR A 259 5.50 50.07 7.75
CA TYR A 259 5.34 49.41 9.04
C TYR A 259 6.70 49.11 9.67
N PRO A 260 6.87 49.34 10.98
CA PRO A 260 8.08 48.98 11.68
C PRO A 260 8.28 47.46 11.65
N THR A 261 9.55 47.05 11.55
CA THR A 261 9.89 45.62 11.59
C THR A 261 9.58 45.08 12.99
N PRO A 262 8.93 43.91 13.13
CA PRO A 262 8.70 43.31 14.45
C PRO A 262 10.04 43.01 15.13
N GLU A 263 10.27 43.61 16.29
CA GLU A 263 11.46 43.38 17.11
C GLU A 263 11.10 42.56 18.35
N THR A 264 12.02 41.71 18.80
CA THR A 264 11.87 40.98 20.07
C THR A 264 12.08 41.94 21.24
N PRO A 265 11.08 42.16 22.11
CA PRO A 265 11.24 43.03 23.27
C PRO A 265 12.35 42.51 24.17
N VAL A 266 13.42 43.29 24.35
CA VAL A 266 14.49 42.95 25.30
C VAL A 266 14.10 43.52 26.67
N ALA A 267 13.67 42.65 27.58
CA ALA A 267 13.44 43.04 28.96
C ALA A 267 14.79 43.23 29.66
N HIS A 268 15.23 44.49 29.83
CA HIS A 268 16.37 44.80 30.68
C HIS A 268 15.98 44.57 32.15
N ARG A 269 16.40 43.44 32.72
CA ARG A 269 16.22 43.16 34.15
C ARG A 269 17.20 44.02 34.93
N THR A 270 16.74 45.14 35.47
CA THR A 270 17.52 45.91 36.44
C THR A 270 17.70 45.07 37.70
N ALA A 271 18.94 44.65 37.98
CA ALA A 271 19.29 44.05 39.26
C ALA A 271 19.25 45.15 40.32
N SER A 272 18.16 45.17 41.11
CA SER A 272 18.03 45.95 42.34
C SER A 272 18.58 45.18 43.52
#